data_AF-A0ABD0PY88-F1
#
_entry.id   AF-A0ABD0PY88-F1
#
_cell.length_a   1.000
_cell.length_b   1.000
_cell.length_c   1.000
_cell.angle_alpha   90.00
_cell.angle_beta   90.00
_cell.angle_gamma   90.00
#
_symmetry.space_group_name_H-M   'P 1'
#
loop_
_entity.id
_entity.type
_entity.pdbx_description
1 polymer ?
#
loop_
_entity_poly.entity_id
_entity_poly.type
_entity_poly.pdbx_seq_one_letter_code
_entity_poly.pdbx_strand_id
1 'polypeptide(L)'
;YCTDDVLLREMMSDPMLEHYGVVVIDQAHERTVSTDVLLGLLREVLLQRPELRVVVLSAPPASDTLLTHYGNVPRLHLDAPNSSSAESFYSALRLALEVHRSREPGDVAVFLASEQ
;
A
#
# COMPACT_ATOMS: atom_id res chain seq x y z
N TYR A 1 10.14 -3.83 -5.47
CA TYR A 1 9.58 -2.65 -6.15
C TYR A 1 9.36 -3.03 -7.60
N CYS A 2 8.19 -2.71 -8.13
CA CYS A 2 7.72 -3.03 -9.48
C CYS A 2 7.11 -1.74 -10.06
N THR A 3 7.14 -1.54 -11.37
CA THR A 3 6.42 -0.42 -11.99
C THR A 3 4.98 -0.81 -12.26
N ASP A 4 4.09 0.17 -12.30
CA ASP A 4 2.66 -0.05 -12.55
C ASP A 4 2.42 -0.84 -13.84
N ASP A 5 3.15 -0.52 -14.91
CA ASP A 5 3.04 -1.23 -16.20
C ASP A 5 3.42 -2.71 -16.12
N VAL A 6 4.35 -3.07 -15.24
CA VAL A 6 4.76 -4.46 -15.06
C VAL A 6 3.69 -5.23 -14.31
N LEU A 7 3.11 -4.66 -13.25
CA LEU A 7 1.99 -5.29 -12.55
C LEU A 7 0.75 -5.39 -13.45
N LEU A 8 0.47 -4.37 -14.26
CA LEU A 8 -0.60 -4.43 -15.27
C LEU A 8 -0.39 -5.55 -16.28
N ARG A 9 0.85 -5.78 -16.74
CA ARG A 9 1.15 -6.92 -17.62
C ARG A 9 0.96 -8.26 -16.93
N GLU A 10 1.33 -8.35 -15.66
CA GLU A 10 1.11 -9.55 -14.87
C GLU A 10 -0.38 -9.85 -14.71
N MET A 11 -1.19 -8.83 -14.45
CA MET A 11 -2.66 -8.94 -14.42
C MET A 11 -3.27 -9.39 -15.76
N MET A 12 -2.57 -9.27 -16.89
CA MET A 12 -3.06 -9.87 -18.15
C MET A 12 -2.96 -11.40 -18.15
N SER A 13 -2.01 -11.96 -17.39
CA SER A 13 -1.80 -13.42 -17.29
C SER A 13 -2.43 -14.02 -16.03
N ASP A 14 -2.37 -13.29 -14.91
CA ASP A 14 -3.00 -13.62 -13.63
C ASP A 14 -3.91 -12.45 -13.19
N PRO A 15 -5.13 -12.33 -13.76
CA PRO A 15 -6.03 -11.21 -13.48
C PRO A 15 -6.44 -11.10 -12.02
N MET A 16 -6.44 -12.23 -11.31
CA MET A 16 -6.85 -12.33 -9.92
C MET A 16 -5.68 -12.16 -8.94
N LEU A 17 -4.45 -11.97 -9.44
CA LEU A 17 -3.26 -11.79 -8.63
C LEU A 17 -3.12 -12.88 -7.56
N GLU A 18 -3.34 -14.14 -7.93
CA GLU A 18 -3.56 -15.22 -6.95
C GLU A 18 -2.37 -15.48 -6.03
N HIS A 19 -1.19 -15.08 -6.49
CA HIS A 19 0.08 -15.20 -5.81
C HIS A 19 0.34 -14.09 -4.78
N TYR A 20 -0.56 -13.10 -4.67
CA TYR A 20 -0.39 -11.93 -3.81
C TYR A 20 -1.44 -11.87 -2.70
N GLY A 21 -0.98 -11.70 -1.45
CA GLY A 21 -1.87 -11.37 -0.33
C GLY A 21 -2.00 -9.87 -0.04
N VAL A 22 -1.03 -9.07 -0.48
CA VAL A 22 -1.02 -7.61 -0.30
C VAL A 22 -0.32 -6.96 -1.49
N VAL A 23 -0.95 -5.94 -2.08
CA VAL A 23 -0.37 -5.03 -3.07
C VAL A 23 -0.22 -3.65 -2.44
N VAL A 24 0.96 -3.03 -2.58
CA VAL A 24 1.23 -1.68 -2.09
C VAL A 24 1.49 -0.78 -3.30
N ILE A 25 0.65 0.22 -3.49
CA ILE A 25 0.78 1.24 -4.53
C ILE A 25 1.41 2.47 -3.89
N ASP A 26 2.61 2.82 -4.31
CA ASP A 26 3.33 3.99 -3.82
C ASP A 26 3.16 5.19 -4.75
N GLN A 27 3.39 6.40 -4.24
CA GLN A 27 3.34 7.66 -5.00
C GLN A 27 2.04 7.86 -5.81
N ALA A 28 0.89 7.38 -5.32
CA ALA A 28 -0.38 7.45 -6.06
C ALA A 28 -0.87 8.89 -6.35
N HIS A 29 -0.22 9.90 -5.78
CA HIS A 29 -0.45 11.30 -6.07
C HIS A 29 0.15 11.77 -7.40
N GLU A 30 1.06 11.01 -8.03
CA GLU A 30 1.59 11.34 -9.37
C GLU A 30 0.55 11.17 -10.48
N ARG A 31 -0.52 10.37 -10.23
CA ARG A 31 -1.69 10.23 -11.11
C ARG A 31 -1.33 9.90 -12.55
N THR A 32 -0.41 8.94 -12.73
CA THR A 32 -0.12 8.42 -14.06
C THR A 32 -1.30 7.60 -14.59
N VAL A 33 -1.42 7.50 -15.91
CA VAL A 33 -2.47 6.68 -16.55
C VAL A 33 -2.40 5.23 -16.08
N SER A 34 -1.19 4.68 -15.99
CA SER A 34 -0.97 3.30 -15.55
C SER A 34 -1.40 3.09 -14.09
N THR A 35 -1.09 4.03 -13.19
CA THR A 35 -1.54 3.98 -11.79
C THR A 35 -3.06 3.99 -11.70
N ASP A 36 -3.73 4.90 -12.43
CA ASP A 36 -5.18 5.04 -12.39
C ASP A 36 -5.89 3.78 -12.97
N VAL A 37 -5.38 3.22 -14.06
CA VAL A 37 -5.89 1.95 -14.64
C VAL A 37 -5.70 0.80 -13.64
N LEU A 38 -4.52 0.68 -13.05
CA LEU A 38 -4.19 -0.37 -12.09
C LEU A 38 -5.11 -0.31 -10.86
N LEU A 39 -5.31 0.88 -10.31
CA LEU A 39 -6.22 1.15 -9.20
C LEU A 39 -7.67 0.76 -9.56
N GLY A 40 -8.12 1.06 -10.78
CA GLY A 40 -9.42 0.64 -11.30
C GLY A 40 -9.57 -0.89 -11.35
N LEU A 41 -8.59 -1.60 -11.89
CA LEU A 41 -8.61 -3.07 -11.97
C LEU A 41 -8.54 -3.72 -10.59
N LEU A 42 -7.67 -3.22 -9.70
CA LEU A 42 -7.55 -3.73 -8.33
C LEU A 42 -8.85 -3.60 -7.55
N ARG A 43 -9.65 -2.56 -7.80
CA ARG A 43 -10.99 -2.43 -7.21
C ARG A 43 -11.90 -3.60 -7.59
N GLU A 44 -11.89 -4.02 -8.85
CA GLU A 44 -12.69 -5.15 -9.31
C GLU A 44 -12.18 -6.48 -8.74
N VAL A 45 -10.86 -6.64 -8.65
CA VAL A 45 -10.24 -7.82 -8.03
C VAL A 45 -10.61 -7.92 -6.55
N LEU A 46 -10.58 -6.82 -5.80
CA LEU A 46 -10.95 -6.78 -4.38
C LEU A 46 -12.41 -7.21 -4.11
N LEU A 47 -13.32 -7.01 -5.07
CA LEU A 47 -14.70 -7.50 -4.96
C LEU A 47 -14.79 -9.03 -5.08
N GLN A 48 -13.87 -9.64 -5.83
CA GLN A 48 -13.83 -11.09 -6.07
C GLN A 48 -12.90 -11.82 -5.10
N ARG A 49 -11.89 -11.12 -4.57
CA ARG A 49 -10.85 -11.61 -3.65
C ARG A 49 -10.81 -10.77 -2.37
N PRO A 50 -11.75 -11.00 -1.43
CA PRO A 50 -11.85 -10.21 -0.21
C PRO A 50 -10.64 -10.39 0.74
N GLU A 51 -9.83 -11.42 0.55
CA GLU A 51 -8.60 -11.65 1.32
C GLU A 51 -7.38 -10.89 0.78
N LEU A 52 -7.43 -10.40 -0.47
CA LEU A 52 -6.40 -9.53 -1.01
C LEU A 52 -6.49 -8.16 -0.34
N ARG A 53 -5.34 -7.61 0.10
CA ARG A 53 -5.27 -6.25 0.65
C ARG A 53 -4.56 -5.32 -0.31
N VAL A 54 -5.07 -4.10 -0.47
CA VAL A 54 -4.39 -3.04 -1.23
C VAL A 54 -4.09 -1.88 -0.29
N VAL A 55 -2.84 -1.44 -0.27
CA VAL A 55 -2.39 -0.26 0.49
C VAL A 55 -1.98 0.80 -0.52
N VAL A 56 -2.54 1.99 -0.42
CA VAL A 56 -2.20 3.12 -1.30
C VAL A 56 -1.47 4.17 -0.48
N LEU A 57 -0.20 4.42 -0.83
CA LEU A 57 0.62 5.47 -0.25
C LEU A 57 0.55 6.69 -1.17
N SER A 58 0.21 7.83 -0.59
CA SER A 58 -0.02 9.06 -1.33
C SER A 58 0.34 10.28 -0.50
N ALA A 59 0.67 11.39 -1.16
CA ALA A 59 0.84 12.65 -0.48
C ALA A 59 -0.52 13.16 0.05
N PRO A 60 -0.54 13.95 1.14
CA PRO A 60 -1.76 14.47 1.74
C PRO A 60 -2.78 15.07 0.76
N PRO A 61 -2.41 15.95 -0.20
CA PRO A 61 -3.39 16.60 -1.08
C PRO A 61 -4.15 15.65 -2.01
N ALA A 62 -3.61 14.47 -2.32
CA ALA A 62 -4.27 13.49 -3.20
C ALA A 62 -5.12 12.46 -2.43
N SER A 63 -5.00 12.44 -1.10
CA SER A 63 -5.66 11.44 -0.25
C SER A 63 -7.19 11.62 -0.25
N ASP A 64 -7.69 12.85 -0.19
CA ASP A 64 -9.14 13.11 -0.08
C ASP A 64 -9.92 12.69 -1.34
N THR A 65 -9.33 12.86 -2.52
CA THR A 65 -9.93 12.41 -3.79
C THR A 65 -10.00 10.89 -3.87
N LEU A 66 -8.94 10.20 -3.46
CA LEU A 66 -8.92 8.74 -3.41
C LEU A 66 -9.95 8.20 -2.41
N LEU A 67 -10.07 8.82 -1.23
CA LEU A 67 -11.07 8.44 -0.23
C LEU A 67 -12.49 8.65 -0.74
N THR A 68 -12.75 9.75 -1.43
CA THR A 68 -14.07 9.98 -2.05
C THR A 68 -14.40 8.90 -3.08
N HIS A 69 -13.41 8.47 -3.86
CA HIS A 69 -13.59 7.46 -4.91
C HIS A 69 -13.78 6.04 -4.35
N TYR A 70 -13.01 5.65 -3.33
CA TYR A 70 -13.06 4.32 -2.71
C TYR A 70 -14.07 4.21 -1.57
N GLY A 71 -14.63 5.33 -1.11
CA GLY A 71 -15.60 5.38 -0.01
C GLY A 71 -14.93 5.22 1.35
N ASN A 72 -15.58 4.48 2.23
CA ASN A 72 -15.18 4.37 3.64
C ASN A 72 -14.00 3.40 3.84
N VAL A 73 -12.83 3.75 3.32
CA VAL A 73 -11.58 3.00 3.52
C VAL A 73 -10.79 3.58 4.71
N PRO A 74 -10.10 2.73 5.51
CA PRO A 74 -9.28 3.21 6.62
C PRO A 74 -8.17 4.16 6.13
N ARG A 75 -8.12 5.37 6.68
CA ARG A 75 -7.07 6.35 6.40
C ARG A 75 -6.05 6.37 7.53
N LEU A 76 -4.78 6.19 7.18
CA LEU A 76 -3.65 6.46 8.07
C LEU A 76 -2.96 7.72 7.58
N HIS A 77 -3.06 8.80 8.35
CA HIS A 77 -2.29 10.02 8.10
C HIS A 77 -1.01 9.98 8.92
N LEU A 78 0.12 10.22 8.27
CA LEU A 78 1.42 10.31 8.92
C LEU A 78 1.90 11.75 8.77
N ASP A 79 1.91 12.49 9.87
CA ASP A 79 2.53 13.81 9.92
C ASP A 79 4.04 13.64 9.78
N ALA A 80 4.64 14.20 8.73
CA ALA A 80 6.09 14.14 8.55
C ALA A 80 6.77 14.99 9.63
N PRO A 81 7.60 14.42 10.53
CA PRO A 81 8.46 15.24 11.35
C PRO A 81 9.67 15.66 10.52
N ASN A 82 10.12 16.89 10.74
CA ASN A 82 11.32 17.42 10.11
C ASN A 82 12.56 16.63 10.57
N SER A 83 12.94 15.53 9.90
CA SER A 83 14.26 14.87 9.96
C SER A 83 14.23 13.46 9.34
N SER A 84 15.42 12.92 9.03
CA SER A 84 15.75 11.57 8.51
C SER A 84 15.17 10.36 9.26
N SER A 85 14.30 10.56 10.25
CA SER A 85 13.58 9.54 11.02
C SER A 85 12.44 8.87 10.22
N ALA A 86 11.87 9.57 9.23
CA ALA A 86 10.80 9.02 8.38
C ALA A 86 11.22 7.73 7.66
N GLU A 87 12.45 7.65 7.15
CA GLU A 87 12.96 6.44 6.51
C GLU A 87 13.06 5.24 7.46
N SER A 88 13.41 5.48 8.73
CA SER A 88 13.47 4.43 9.75
C SER A 88 12.07 3.96 10.16
N PHE A 89 11.10 4.87 10.21
CA PHE A 89 9.69 4.52 10.43
C PHE A 89 9.12 3.64 9.29
N TYR A 90 9.34 4.01 8.02
CA TYR A 90 8.91 3.21 6.88
C TYR A 90 9.60 1.84 6.83
N SER A 91 10.88 1.79 7.17
CA SER A 91 11.64 0.54 7.25
C SER A 91 11.10 -0.39 8.34
N ALA A 92 10.73 0.18 9.50
CA ALA A 92 10.16 -0.56 10.61
C ALA A 92 8.72 -1.05 10.32
N LEU A 93 7.91 -0.22 9.67
CA LEU A 93 6.57 -0.59 9.22
C LEU A 93 6.62 -1.72 8.17
N ARG A 94 7.55 -1.64 7.22
CA ARG A 94 7.81 -2.70 6.24
C ARG A 94 8.16 -4.02 6.93
N LEU A 95 9.06 -3.99 7.91
CA LEU A 95 9.46 -5.18 8.66
C LEU A 95 8.30 -5.78 9.46
N ALA A 96 7.48 -4.95 10.11
CA ALA A 96 6.30 -5.41 10.84
C ALA A 96 5.26 -6.08 9.92
N LEU A 97 5.06 -5.56 8.70
CA LEU A 97 4.21 -6.18 7.68
C LEU A 97 4.81 -7.48 7.13
N GLU A 98 6.13 -7.56 6.98
CA GLU A 98 6.84 -8.77 6.56
C GLU A 98 6.69 -9.90 7.59
N VAL A 99 6.86 -9.59 8.88
CA VAL A 99 6.64 -10.54 9.98
C VAL A 99 5.16 -10.94 10.05
N HIS A 100 4.20 -10.01 9.92
CA HIS A 100 2.77 -10.35 9.86
C HIS A 100 2.43 -11.29 8.69
N ARG A 101 3.13 -11.18 7.55
CA ARG A 101 2.94 -12.05 6.38
C ARG A 101 3.53 -13.44 6.55
N SER A 102 4.52 -13.63 7.42
CA SER A 102 5.11 -14.94 7.72
C SER A 102 4.11 -15.92 8.37
N ARG A 103 3.00 -15.42 8.92
CA ARG A 103 1.96 -16.17 9.64
C ARG A 103 2.49 -17.01 10.81
N GLU A 104 3.71 -16.75 11.27
CA GLU A 104 4.22 -17.34 12.50
C GLU A 104 3.44 -16.80 13.70
N PRO A 105 3.06 -17.67 14.68
CA PRO A 105 2.29 -17.24 15.84
C PRO A 105 3.16 -16.40 16.80
N GLY A 106 2.71 -15.20 17.13
CA GLY A 106 3.39 -14.31 18.07
C GLY A 106 3.03 -12.83 17.87
N ASP A 107 3.36 -11.99 18.85
CA ASP A 107 3.16 -10.54 18.77
C ASP A 107 4.40 -9.84 18.21
N VAL A 108 4.20 -8.76 17.44
CA VAL A 108 5.29 -7.93 16.87
C VAL A 108 5.39 -6.62 17.63
N ALA A 109 6.51 -6.38 18.30
CA ALA A 109 6.82 -5.10 18.95
C ALA A 109 7.90 -4.34 18.14
N VAL A 110 7.61 -3.08 17.80
CA VAL A 110 8.53 -2.21 17.07
C VAL A 110 8.97 -1.06 17.98
N PHE A 111 10.28 -0.94 18.23
CA PHE A 111 10.85 0.16 19.02
C PHE A 111 11.45 1.20 18.08
N LEU A 112 10.94 2.42 18.16
CA LEU A 112 11.40 3.56 17.36
C LEU A 112 12.13 4.55 18.28
N ALA A 113 13.31 4.98 17.87
CA ALA A 113 14.02 6.05 18.55
C ALA A 113 13.40 7.40 18.14
N SER A 114 13.03 8.24 19.12
CA SER A 114 12.72 9.65 18.87
C SER A 114 13.90 10.51 19.30
N GLU A 115 14.22 11.57 18.55
CA GLU A 115 15.07 12.63 19.08
C GLU A 115 14.26 13.43 20.11
N GLN A 116 14.91 13.85 21.20
CA GLN A 116 14.37 14.84 22.15
C GLN A 116 14.55 16.25 21.60
#